data_AF-A0A0D6L9Q7-F1
#
_entry.id   AF-A0A0D6L9Q7-F1
#
_cell.length_a   1.000
_cell.length_b   1.000
_cell.length_c   1.000
_cell.angle_alpha   90.00
_cell.angle_beta   90.00
_cell.angle_gamma   90.00
#
_symmetry.space_group_name_H-M   'P 1'
#
loop_
_entity.id
_entity.type
_entity.pdbx_description
1 polymer ?
#
loop_
_entity_poly.entity_id
_entity_poly.type
_entity_poly.pdbx_seq_one_letter_code
_entity_poly.pdbx_strand_id
1 'polypeptide(L)'
;MAGFGLQIKTRQELFTVEFQIYEQFELERKKKREHATARRRVPPPYISVKHTINETTLVVPDIKVFKKPEVKPSFVCAVTGRPARYRDPVTGLPYSTPFTFKIIRDKYHKYLKTITDNPEVTEYMKQFE
;
A
#
# COMPACT_ATOMS: atom_id res chain seq x y z
N MET A 1 13.90 -68.82 -10.25
CA MET A 1 15.09 -67.96 -10.36
C MET A 1 15.04 -67.28 -11.73
N ALA A 2 14.65 -66.00 -11.80
CA ALA A 2 14.67 -65.23 -13.05
C ALA A 2 16.01 -64.46 -13.11
N GLY A 3 16.89 -64.87 -14.02
CA GLY A 3 18.20 -64.24 -14.20
C GLY A 3 18.07 -62.88 -14.86
N PHE A 4 18.59 -61.85 -14.20
CA PHE A 4 18.76 -60.51 -14.79
C PHE A 4 19.94 -60.54 -15.77
N GLY A 5 19.64 -60.61 -17.06
CA GLY A 5 20.63 -60.43 -18.12
C GLY A 5 21.05 -58.96 -18.21
N LEU A 6 22.30 -58.66 -17.88
CA LEU A 6 22.93 -57.36 -18.15
C LEU A 6 23.26 -57.28 -19.65
N GLN A 7 22.49 -56.48 -20.40
CA GLN A 7 22.76 -56.18 -21.80
C GLN A 7 23.98 -55.26 -21.93
N ILE A 8 25.08 -55.81 -22.45
CA ILE A 8 26.28 -55.06 -22.84
C ILE A 8 25.93 -54.30 -24.12
N LYS A 9 25.73 -52.98 -24.01
CA LYS A 9 25.43 -52.10 -25.17
C LYS A 9 26.59 -52.15 -26.16
N THR A 10 26.27 -52.26 -27.44
CA THR A 10 27.28 -52.33 -28.50
C THR A 10 27.99 -50.99 -28.66
N ARG A 11 29.24 -50.98 -29.14
CA ARG A 11 30.04 -49.75 -29.32
C ARG A 11 29.34 -48.70 -30.21
N GLN A 12 28.56 -49.16 -31.19
CA GLN A 12 27.78 -48.27 -32.05
C GLN A 12 26.62 -47.62 -31.30
N GLU A 13 25.91 -48.37 -30.45
CA GLU A 13 24.86 -47.83 -29.58
C GLU A 13 25.42 -46.80 -28.59
N LEU A 14 26.58 -47.07 -27.98
CA LEU A 14 27.24 -46.13 -27.07
C LEU A 14 27.58 -44.80 -27.78
N PHE A 15 28.08 -44.87 -29.02
CA PHE A 15 28.39 -43.67 -29.82
C PHE A 15 27.14 -42.86 -30.19
N THR A 16 26.03 -43.53 -30.56
CA THR A 16 24.77 -42.84 -30.84
C THR A 16 24.18 -42.16 -29.60
N VAL A 17 24.30 -42.80 -28.44
CA VAL A 17 23.86 -42.23 -27.15
C VAL A 17 24.72 -41.02 -26.79
N GLU A 18 26.03 -41.09 -26.98
CA GLU A 18 26.96 -39.99 -26.73
C GLU A 18 26.66 -38.78 -27.64
N PHE A 19 26.36 -39.02 -28.91
CA PHE A 19 25.95 -37.98 -29.86
C PHE A 19 24.61 -37.33 -29.46
N GLN A 20 23.62 -38.13 -29.07
CA GLN A 20 22.32 -37.62 -28.59
C GLN A 20 22.47 -36.79 -27.31
N ILE A 21 23.35 -37.18 -26.39
CA ILE A 21 23.65 -36.42 -25.17
C ILE A 21 24.28 -35.07 -25.54
N TYR A 22 25.22 -35.06 -26.49
CA TYR A 22 25.84 -33.82 -26.96
C TYR A 22 24.82 -32.88 -27.63
N GLU A 23 23.95 -33.42 -28.49
CA GLU A 23 22.88 -32.66 -29.13
C GLU A 23 21.89 -32.07 -28.10
N GLN A 24 21.52 -32.85 -27.08
CA GLN A 24 20.70 -32.38 -25.97
C GLN A 24 21.37 -31.25 -25.18
N PHE A 25 22.68 -31.37 -24.91
CA PHE A 25 23.45 -30.35 -24.20
C PHE A 25 23.58 -29.04 -25.00
N GLU A 26 23.85 -29.13 -26.30
CA GLU A 26 23.86 -28.00 -27.25
C GLU A 26 22.50 -27.28 -27.28
N LEU A 27 21.41 -28.04 -27.42
CA LEU A 27 20.05 -27.50 -27.40
C LEU A 27 19.69 -26.84 -26.06
N GLU A 28 20.11 -27.42 -24.94
CA GLU A 28 19.89 -26.85 -23.62
C GLU A 28 20.66 -25.53 -23.42
N ARG A 29 21.92 -25.47 -23.88
CA ARG A 29 22.71 -24.22 -23.87
C ARG A 29 22.07 -23.15 -24.75
N LYS A 30 21.56 -23.52 -25.93
CA LYS A 30 20.88 -22.59 -26.83
C LYS A 30 19.60 -22.04 -26.19
N LYS A 31 18.76 -22.90 -25.60
CA LYS A 31 17.56 -22.48 -24.84
C LYS A 31 17.91 -21.59 -23.65
N LYS A 32 18.98 -21.87 -22.91
CA LYS A 32 19.47 -21.01 -21.81
C LYS A 32 19.91 -19.65 -22.30
N ARG A 33 20.60 -19.57 -23.46
CA ARG A 33 20.99 -18.30 -24.10
C ARG A 33 19.77 -17.51 -24.57
N GLU A 34 18.83 -18.17 -25.26
CA GLU A 34 17.57 -17.56 -25.72
C GLU A 34 16.72 -17.05 -24.55
N HIS A 35 16.62 -17.84 -23.48
CA HIS A 35 15.90 -17.44 -22.27
C HIS A 35 16.62 -16.33 -21.49
N ALA A 36 17.96 -16.27 -21.51
CA ALA A 36 18.73 -15.17 -20.93
C ALA A 36 18.58 -13.88 -21.74
N THR A 37 18.52 -13.96 -23.08
CA THR A 37 18.15 -12.82 -23.94
C THR A 37 16.68 -12.41 -23.79
N ALA A 38 15.78 -13.36 -23.48
CA ALA A 38 14.38 -13.10 -23.19
C ALA A 38 14.12 -12.62 -21.74
N ARG A 39 15.06 -12.86 -20.81
CA ARG A 39 15.05 -12.31 -19.44
C ARG A 39 15.38 -10.81 -19.49
N ARG A 40 14.34 -10.05 -19.82
CA ARG A 40 14.03 -8.68 -19.37
C ARG A 40 15.19 -7.68 -19.45
N ARG A 41 15.37 -7.09 -20.63
CA ARG A 41 15.47 -5.62 -20.64
C ARG A 41 14.04 -5.10 -20.50
N VAL A 42 13.74 -4.44 -19.39
CA VAL A 42 12.48 -3.69 -19.30
C VAL A 42 12.53 -2.64 -20.42
N PRO A 43 11.51 -2.55 -21.30
CA PRO A 43 11.50 -1.52 -22.33
C PRO A 43 11.51 -0.17 -21.63
N PRO A 44 12.43 0.72 -22.02
CA PRO A 44 12.65 1.97 -21.33
C PRO A 44 11.57 2.99 -21.64
N PRO A 45 11.35 3.90 -20.70
CA PRO A 45 11.44 5.30 -21.01
C PRO A 45 12.78 5.80 -20.46
N TYR A 46 13.82 5.84 -21.31
CA TYR A 46 15.14 6.31 -20.89
C TYR A 46 15.08 7.83 -20.87
N ILE A 47 15.57 8.42 -19.78
CA ILE A 47 15.81 9.86 -19.75
C ILE A 47 16.83 10.16 -20.84
N SER A 48 16.43 10.87 -21.89
CA SER A 48 17.30 11.21 -23.01
C SER A 48 17.62 12.69 -22.98
N VAL A 49 18.90 13.02 -22.87
CA VAL A 49 19.40 14.39 -22.95
C VAL A 49 20.02 14.59 -24.32
N LYS A 50 19.54 15.58 -25.08
CA LYS A 50 20.13 15.96 -26.35
C LYS A 50 20.57 17.40 -26.27
N HIS A 51 21.85 17.65 -26.51
CA HIS A 51 22.43 18.99 -26.57
C HIS A 51 22.59 19.39 -28.04
N THR A 52 22.11 20.57 -28.40
CA THR A 52 22.35 21.22 -29.69
C THR A 52 23.03 22.57 -29.46
N ILE A 53 23.44 23.24 -30.54
CA ILE A 53 24.10 24.56 -30.47
C ILE A 53 23.20 25.62 -29.81
N ASN A 54 21.89 25.51 -29.99
CA ASN A 54 20.94 26.54 -29.53
C ASN A 54 20.18 26.13 -28.26
N GLU A 55 19.97 24.83 -28.04
CA GLU A 55 19.17 24.34 -26.91
C GLU A 55 19.54 22.93 -26.44
N THR A 56 19.15 22.60 -25.20
CA THR A 56 19.25 21.26 -24.64
C THR A 56 17.85 20.73 -24.35
N THR A 57 17.47 19.62 -24.99
CA THR A 57 16.17 18.97 -24.79
C THR A 57 16.31 17.74 -23.89
N LEU A 58 15.44 17.64 -22.89
CA LEU A 58 15.36 16.50 -21.95
C LEU A 58 14.04 15.78 -22.16
N VAL A 59 14.08 14.51 -22.56
CA VAL A 59 12.91 13.63 -22.63
C VAL A 59 12.90 12.77 -21.38
N VAL A 60 11.85 12.88 -20.57
CA VAL A 60 11.66 12.11 -19.33
C VAL A 60 10.43 11.21 -19.51
N PRO A 61 10.43 9.96 -19.03
CA PRO A 61 9.20 9.19 -18.85
C PRO A 61 8.05 9.98 -18.24
N ASP A 62 6.83 9.52 -18.47
CA ASP A 62 5.68 9.90 -17.67
C ASP A 62 5.90 9.48 -16.20
N ILE A 63 6.46 10.38 -15.41
CA ILE A 63 6.55 10.24 -13.96
C ILE A 63 5.12 10.32 -13.45
N LYS A 64 4.61 9.23 -12.86
CA LYS A 64 3.31 9.24 -12.17
C LYS A 64 3.35 10.37 -11.14
N VAL A 65 2.57 11.43 -11.37
CA VAL A 65 2.51 12.58 -10.48
C VAL A 65 2.01 12.10 -9.12
N PHE A 66 2.86 12.18 -8.10
CA PHE A 66 2.46 11.88 -6.73
C PHE A 66 1.47 12.94 -6.27
N LYS A 67 0.17 12.61 -6.30
CA LYS A 67 -0.86 13.45 -5.71
C LYS A 67 -0.71 13.37 -4.20
N LYS A 68 -0.21 14.44 -3.57
CA LYS A 68 -0.18 14.54 -2.12
C LYS A 68 -1.61 14.31 -1.60
N PRO A 69 -1.82 13.38 -0.65
CA PRO A 69 -3.16 13.18 -0.10
C PRO A 69 -3.64 14.48 0.55
N GLU A 70 -4.93 14.79 0.40
CA GLU A 70 -5.53 15.96 1.03
C GLU A 70 -5.40 15.85 2.56
N VAL A 71 -4.92 16.93 3.18
CA VAL A 71 -4.78 16.98 4.64
C VAL A 71 -6.17 17.22 5.23
N LYS A 72 -6.67 16.24 6.00
CA LYS A 72 -7.94 16.39 6.71
C LYS A 72 -7.83 17.53 7.74
N PRO A 73 -8.84 18.42 7.84
CA PRO A 73 -8.81 19.50 8.82
C PRO A 73 -8.77 18.91 10.23
N SER A 74 -7.84 19.40 11.06
CA SER A 74 -7.74 18.98 12.45
C SER A 74 -8.91 19.52 13.25
N PHE A 75 -9.57 18.68 14.04
CA PHE A 75 -10.60 19.15 14.96
C PHE A 75 -9.98 20.03 16.04
N VAL A 76 -10.62 21.16 16.32
CA VAL A 76 -10.18 22.15 17.29
C VAL A 76 -11.11 22.14 18.50
N CYS A 77 -10.55 22.19 19.70
CA CYS A 77 -11.28 22.19 20.96
C CYS A 77 -12.21 23.40 21.04
N ALA A 78 -13.49 23.15 21.30
CA ALA A 78 -14.52 24.19 21.38
C ALA A 78 -14.28 25.22 22.51
N VAL A 79 -13.52 24.86 23.54
CA VAL A 79 -13.25 25.73 24.70
C VAL A 79 -11.94 26.48 24.55
N THR A 80 -10.87 25.82 24.09
CA THR A 80 -9.50 26.36 24.15
C THR A 80 -8.87 26.67 22.81
N GLY A 81 -9.48 26.30 21.68
CA GLY A 81 -8.88 26.52 20.36
C GLY A 81 -7.65 25.65 20.06
N ARG A 82 -7.27 24.74 20.96
CA ARG A 82 -6.17 23.78 20.77
C ARG A 82 -6.62 22.57 19.96
N PRO A 83 -5.72 21.81 19.29
CA PRO A 83 -6.11 20.56 18.64
C PRO A 83 -6.82 19.62 19.63
N ALA A 84 -7.99 19.14 19.23
CA ALA A 84 -8.80 18.25 20.03
C ALA A 84 -8.27 16.83 19.94
N ARG A 85 -8.29 16.12 21.07
CA ARG A 85 -7.90 14.71 21.17
C ARG A 85 -9.12 13.79 21.14
N TYR A 86 -10.26 14.28 21.62
CA TYR A 86 -11.47 13.49 21.84
C TYR A 86 -12.72 14.27 21.42
N ARG A 87 -13.85 13.57 21.36
CA ARG A 87 -15.20 14.14 21.15
C ARG A 87 -16.12 13.64 22.25
N ASP A 88 -17.00 14.53 22.72
CA ASP A 88 -18.01 14.17 23.71
C ASP A 88 -19.10 13.30 23.04
N PRO A 89 -19.43 12.11 23.58
CA PRO A 89 -20.44 11.22 22.99
C PRO A 89 -21.86 11.79 22.96
N VAL A 90 -22.21 12.75 23.84
CA VAL A 90 -23.58 13.33 23.84
C VAL A 90 -23.63 14.62 23.04
N THR A 91 -22.71 15.56 23.27
CA THR A 91 -22.75 16.86 22.57
C THR A 91 -22.05 16.84 21.21
N GLY A 92 -21.23 15.83 20.93
CA GLY A 92 -20.40 15.76 19.73
C GLY A 92 -19.24 16.76 19.68
N LEU A 93 -19.10 17.62 20.71
CA LEU A 93 -18.13 18.70 20.70
C LEU A 93 -16.69 18.18 20.88
N PRO A 94 -15.74 18.67 20.08
CA PRO A 94 -14.33 18.32 20.20
C PRO A 94 -13.70 18.99 21.44
N TYR A 95 -12.90 18.23 22.20
CA TYR A 95 -12.18 18.74 23.38
C TYR A 95 -10.76 18.17 23.48
N SER A 96 -9.90 18.86 24.24
CA SER A 96 -8.47 18.53 24.35
C SER A 96 -8.09 17.92 25.70
N THR A 97 -8.68 18.41 26.81
CA THR A 97 -8.38 17.95 28.18
C THR A 97 -9.63 17.57 28.96
N PRO A 98 -9.53 16.74 30.02
CA PRO A 98 -10.67 16.40 30.88
C PRO A 98 -11.33 17.63 31.53
N PHE A 99 -10.54 18.66 31.84
CA PHE A 99 -11.08 19.92 32.36
C PHE A 99 -12.01 20.61 31.35
N THR A 100 -11.62 20.65 30.07
CA THR A 100 -12.49 21.20 29.01
C THR A 100 -13.76 20.37 28.80
N PHE A 101 -13.69 19.05 28.99
CA PHE A 101 -14.86 18.17 28.96
C PHE A 101 -15.86 18.53 30.07
N LYS A 102 -15.38 18.75 31.30
CA LYS A 102 -16.24 19.18 32.42
C LYS A 102 -16.96 20.49 32.12
N ILE A 103 -16.24 21.49 31.58
CA ILE A 103 -16.85 22.78 31.19
C ILE A 103 -17.96 22.58 30.15
N ILE A 104 -17.73 21.73 29.14
CA ILE A 104 -18.72 21.44 28.10
C ILE A 104 -19.99 20.84 28.72
N ARG A 105 -19.84 19.84 29.60
CA ARG A 105 -21.00 19.20 30.25
C ARG A 105 -21.72 20.08 31.24
N ASP A 106 -21.00 20.89 32.01
CA ASP A 106 -21.60 21.85 32.93
C ASP A 106 -22.45 22.89 32.16
N LYS A 107 -21.94 23.38 31.02
CA LYS A 107 -22.70 24.29 30.14
C LYS A 107 -23.90 23.60 29.51
N TYR A 108 -23.73 22.36 29.06
CA TYR A 108 -24.81 21.57 28.47
C TYR A 108 -25.95 21.34 29.48
N HIS A 109 -25.64 20.98 30.73
CA HIS A 109 -26.66 20.80 31.76
C HIS A 109 -27.37 22.12 32.11
N LYS A 110 -26.64 23.24 32.16
CA LYS A 110 -27.25 24.57 32.33
C LYS A 110 -28.22 24.91 31.19
N TYR A 111 -27.84 24.61 29.96
CA TYR A 111 -28.69 24.81 28.79
C TYR A 111 -29.94 23.93 28.83
N LEU A 112 -29.80 22.64 29.15
CA LEU A 112 -30.95 21.75 29.25
C LEU A 112 -31.95 22.18 30.33
N LYS A 113 -31.50 22.78 31.44
CA LYS A 113 -32.40 23.36 32.46
C LYS A 113 -33.27 24.52 31.94
N THR A 114 -32.85 25.19 30.86
CA THR A 114 -33.67 26.24 30.22
C THR A 114 -34.76 25.68 29.32
N ILE A 115 -34.71 24.38 28.98
CA ILE A 115 -35.69 23.71 28.14
C ILE A 115 -36.63 22.94 29.07
N THR A 116 -37.80 23.51 29.36
CA THR A 116 -38.77 22.92 30.31
C THR A 116 -39.82 22.04 29.61
N ASP A 117 -40.02 22.20 28.29
CA ASP A 117 -41.18 21.63 27.60
C ASP A 117 -40.96 20.21 27.04
N ASN A 118 -39.74 19.66 27.12
CA ASN A 118 -39.41 18.38 26.50
C ASN A 118 -39.30 17.23 27.54
N PRO A 119 -40.16 16.20 27.47
CA PRO A 119 -40.13 15.07 28.41
C PRO A 119 -38.80 14.30 28.38
N GLU A 120 -38.16 14.15 27.23
CA GLU A 120 -36.89 13.42 27.08
C GLU A 120 -35.77 14.09 27.89
N VAL A 121 -35.76 15.43 27.93
CA VAL A 121 -34.78 16.20 28.70
C VAL A 121 -35.00 15.99 30.19
N THR A 122 -36.25 15.90 30.63
CA THR A 122 -36.58 15.63 32.04
C THR A 122 -36.14 14.23 32.46
N GLU A 123 -36.34 13.22 31.61
CA GLU A 123 -35.87 11.85 31.85
C GLU A 123 -34.35 11.77 31.92
N TYR A 124 -33.66 12.45 30.99
CA TYR A 124 -32.21 12.54 31.00
C TYR A 124 -31.68 13.20 32.28
N MET A 125 -32.30 14.28 32.75
CA MET A 125 -31.88 14.97 33.97
C MET A 125 -32.03 14.12 35.23
N LYS A 126 -33.10 13.33 35.33
CA LYS A 126 -33.33 12.41 36.46
C LYS A 126 -32.23 11.36 36.61
N GLN A 127 -31.48 11.05 35.55
CA GLN A 127 -30.37 10.10 35.63
C GLN A 127 -29.19 10.61 36.48
N PHE A 128 -29.09 11.92 36.70
CA PHE A 128 -27.96 12.56 37.41
C PHE A 128 -28.35 13.17 38.77
N GLU A 129 -29.61 13.03 39.17
CA GLU A 129 -30.11 13.36 40.52
C GLU A 129 -29.92 12.16 41.47
#